data_AF-A0A3C1EQ20-F1
#
_entry.id   AF-A0A3C1EQ20-F1
#
_cell.length_a   1.000
_cell.length_b   1.000
_cell.length_c   1.000
_cell.angle_alpha   90.00
_cell.angle_beta   90.00
_cell.angle_gamma   90.00
#
_symmetry.space_group_name_H-M   'P 1'
#
loop_
_entity.id
_entity.type
_entity.pdbx_description
1 polymer ?
#
loop_
_entity_poly.entity_id
_entity_poly.type
_entity_poly.pdbx_seq_one_letter_code
_entity_poly.pdbx_strand_id
1 'polypeptide(L)'
;MPWIKQEICDGCTTCVGQCPATAISIREHMKAWIHDDRCIHCGTCQEVCPKGAARPDHERLPSDVEANVRKVKSLMQRRHNPCMREKSLRCVVDYYETQRRLAETTLRKLAVLYGHTATSCRGAGRTPQKKK
;
A
#
# COMPACT_ATOMS: atom_id res chain seq x y z
N MET A 1 -2.26 1.62 -0.59
CA MET A 1 -1.99 0.64 -1.66
C MET A 1 -1.76 1.35 -2.98
N PRO A 2 -0.78 0.91 -3.80
CA PRO A 2 -0.68 1.40 -5.15
C PRO A 2 -1.92 0.88 -5.90
N TRP A 3 -2.41 1.67 -6.84
CA TRP A 3 -3.69 1.37 -7.50
C TRP A 3 -3.61 1.69 -8.99
N ILE A 4 -4.45 1.02 -9.78
CA ILE A 4 -4.53 1.24 -11.22
C ILE A 4 -5.71 2.16 -11.53
N LYS A 5 -5.40 3.33 -12.10
CA LYS A 5 -6.37 4.28 -12.62
C LYS A 5 -7.00 3.71 -13.90
N GLN A 6 -8.18 3.10 -13.75
CA GLN A 6 -8.83 2.28 -14.78
C GLN A 6 -9.15 3.06 -16.05
N GLU A 7 -9.45 4.35 -15.93
CA GLU A 7 -9.78 5.21 -17.08
C GLU A 7 -8.62 5.41 -18.07
N ILE A 8 -7.36 5.29 -17.62
CA ILE A 8 -6.17 5.51 -18.47
C ILE A 8 -5.32 4.26 -18.67
N CYS A 9 -5.62 3.16 -17.97
CA CYS A 9 -4.99 1.87 -18.22
C CYS A 9 -5.49 1.34 -19.57
N ASP A 10 -4.60 0.96 -20.48
CA ASP A 10 -4.94 0.42 -21.81
C ASP A 10 -4.76 -1.11 -21.91
N GLY A 11 -4.31 -1.75 -20.83
CA GLY A 11 -4.10 -3.20 -20.81
C GLY A 11 -2.80 -3.68 -21.45
N CYS A 12 -1.81 -2.81 -21.67
CA CYS A 12 -0.53 -3.17 -22.31
C CYS A 12 0.31 -4.23 -21.58
N THR A 13 -0.05 -4.64 -20.36
CA THR A 13 0.57 -5.71 -19.56
C THR A 13 2.02 -5.49 -19.09
N THR A 14 2.67 -4.37 -19.41
CA THR A 14 4.07 -4.09 -19.00
C THR A 14 4.31 -4.26 -17.50
N CYS A 15 3.39 -3.76 -16.66
CA CYS A 15 3.48 -3.88 -15.21
C CYS A 15 3.34 -5.33 -14.71
N VAL A 16 2.63 -6.19 -15.43
CA VAL A 16 2.45 -7.61 -15.09
C VAL A 16 3.79 -8.34 -15.20
N GLY A 17 4.50 -8.16 -16.32
CA GLY A 17 5.79 -8.82 -16.56
C GLY A 17 6.94 -8.30 -15.68
N GLN A 18 6.83 -7.06 -15.19
CA GLN A 18 7.86 -6.41 -14.37
C GLN A 18 7.61 -6.53 -12.87
N CYS A 19 6.49 -7.12 -12.43
CA CYS A 19 6.19 -7.23 -11.01
C CYS A 19 7.03 -8.35 -10.37
N PRO A 20 8.00 -8.05 -9.47
CA PRO A 20 8.84 -9.07 -8.85
C PRO A 20 8.06 -10.00 -7.92
N ALA A 21 6.92 -9.54 -7.40
CA ALA A 21 6.05 -10.31 -6.52
C ALA A 21 4.92 -11.04 -7.27
N THR A 22 4.86 -10.95 -8.60
CA THR A 22 3.75 -11.51 -9.41
C THR A 22 2.36 -11.08 -8.93
N ALA A 23 2.27 -9.88 -8.37
CA ALA A 23 1.09 -9.35 -7.68
C ALA A 23 0.09 -8.65 -8.62
N ILE A 24 0.29 -8.69 -9.93
CA ILE A 24 -0.55 -7.96 -10.90
C ILE A 24 -1.16 -8.96 -11.88
N SER A 25 -2.47 -8.84 -12.13
CA SER A 25 -3.20 -9.63 -13.13
C SER A 25 -4.01 -8.73 -14.05
N ILE A 26 -4.46 -9.26 -15.19
CA ILE A 26 -5.45 -8.62 -16.04
C ILE A 26 -6.84 -9.15 -15.68
N ARG A 27 -7.80 -8.25 -15.52
CA ARG A 27 -9.21 -8.56 -15.21
C ARG A 27 -10.13 -7.93 -16.25
N GLU A 28 -11.38 -7.71 -15.86
CA GLU A 28 -12.45 -7.09 -16.65
C GLU A 28 -11.94 -5.92 -17.50
N HIS A 29 -12.46 -5.83 -18.72
CA HIS A 29 -12.11 -4.79 -19.69
C HIS A 29 -10.61 -4.72 -20.03
N MET A 30 -9.88 -5.83 -19.90
CA MET A 30 -8.43 -5.92 -20.17
C MET A 30 -7.60 -4.96 -19.32
N LYS A 31 -8.05 -4.64 -18.11
CA LYS A 31 -7.33 -3.71 -17.23
C LYS A 31 -6.48 -4.43 -16.20
N ALA A 32 -5.35 -3.82 -15.85
CA ALA A 32 -4.49 -4.30 -14.79
C ALA A 32 -5.14 -4.13 -13.41
N TRP A 33 -4.93 -5.12 -12.55
CA TRP A 33 -5.39 -5.16 -11.17
C TRP A 33 -4.27 -5.62 -10.26
N ILE A 34 -4.06 -4.91 -9.15
CA ILE A 34 -3.04 -5.25 -8.14
C ILE A 34 -3.69 -6.08 -7.03
N HIS A 35 -3.03 -7.16 -6.66
CA HIS A 35 -3.39 -8.05 -5.57
C HIS A 35 -2.71 -7.59 -4.28
N ASP A 36 -3.50 -6.97 -3.40
CA ASP A 36 -3.03 -6.35 -2.16
C ASP A 36 -2.33 -7.35 -1.22
N ASP A 37 -2.77 -8.61 -1.24
CA ASP A 37 -2.22 -9.71 -0.44
C ASP A 37 -0.81 -10.14 -0.88
N ARG A 38 -0.41 -9.81 -2.12
CA ARG A 38 0.88 -10.19 -2.71
C ARG A 38 1.81 -9.00 -2.96
N CYS A 39 1.26 -7.78 -3.03
CA CYS A 39 2.05 -6.60 -3.36
C CYS A 39 3.06 -6.28 -2.26
N ILE A 40 4.34 -6.15 -2.62
CA ILE A 40 5.42 -5.78 -1.69
C ILE A 40 5.76 -4.27 -1.73
N HIS A 41 4.91 -3.46 -2.38
CA HIS A 41 5.07 -2.01 -2.48
C HIS A 41 6.41 -1.54 -3.10
N CYS A 42 6.99 -2.31 -4.03
CA CYS A 42 8.30 -2.00 -4.62
C CYS A 42 8.31 -0.82 -5.61
N GLY A 43 7.14 -0.35 -6.07
CA GLY A 43 7.04 0.80 -6.98
C GLY A 43 7.29 0.51 -8.47
N THR A 44 7.85 -0.65 -8.84
CA THR A 44 8.22 -0.97 -10.24
C THR A 44 7.08 -0.74 -11.25
N CYS A 45 5.85 -1.09 -10.90
CA CYS A 45 4.68 -0.89 -11.77
C CYS A 45 4.42 0.60 -12.12
N GLN A 46 4.78 1.53 -11.23
CA GLN A 46 4.64 2.98 -11.44
C GLN A 46 5.71 3.48 -12.42
N GLU A 47 6.95 3.00 -12.25
CA GLU A 47 8.09 3.38 -13.09
C GLU A 47 7.93 2.91 -14.54
N VAL A 48 7.41 1.69 -14.75
CA VAL A 48 7.33 1.08 -16.08
C VAL A 48 6.02 1.37 -16.82
N CYS A 49 5.02 1.99 -16.19
CA CYS A 49 3.71 2.19 -16.81
C CYS A 49 3.74 3.36 -17.81
N PRO A 50 3.63 3.13 -19.12
CA PRO A 50 3.75 4.19 -20.12
C PRO A 50 2.59 5.20 -20.07
N LYS A 51 1.42 4.79 -19.55
CA LYS A 51 0.25 5.66 -19.37
C LYS A 51 0.22 6.38 -18.02
N GLY A 52 1.13 6.06 -17.11
CA GLY A 52 1.06 6.55 -15.73
C GLY A 52 -0.19 6.07 -14.97
N ALA A 53 -0.77 4.94 -15.38
CA ALA A 53 -1.99 4.37 -14.81
C ALA A 53 -1.75 3.75 -13.43
N ALA A 54 -0.54 3.24 -13.15
CA ALA A 54 -0.16 2.78 -11.82
C ALA A 54 0.19 3.99 -10.94
N ARG A 55 -0.61 4.22 -9.90
CA ARG A 55 -0.51 5.34 -8.98
C ARG A 55 0.00 4.88 -7.61
N PRO A 56 0.77 5.72 -6.89
CA PRO A 56 1.24 5.41 -5.56
C PRO A 56 0.16 5.54 -4.49
N ASP A 57 0.41 4.88 -3.36
CA ASP A 57 -0.50 4.76 -2.22
C ASP A 57 -0.91 6.11 -1.64
N HIS A 58 0.05 7.03 -1.53
CA HIS A 58 -0.14 8.30 -0.84
C HIS A 58 -1.12 9.22 -1.57
N GLU A 59 -1.35 9.05 -2.87
CA GLU A 59 -2.34 9.82 -3.61
C GLU A 59 -3.78 9.48 -3.21
N ARG A 60 -4.02 8.23 -2.79
CA ARG A 60 -5.34 7.79 -2.34
C ARG A 60 -5.59 8.08 -0.86
N LEU A 61 -4.52 8.26 -0.07
CA LEU A 61 -4.56 8.44 1.38
C LEU A 61 -5.60 9.49 1.84
N PRO A 62 -5.69 10.70 1.25
CA PRO A 62 -6.69 11.68 1.70
C PRO A 62 -8.13 11.19 1.51
N SER A 63 -8.43 10.54 0.39
CA SER A 63 -9.76 9.99 0.10
C SER A 63 -10.14 8.87 1.07
N ASP A 64 -9.17 7.99 1.38
CA ASP A 64 -9.38 6.88 2.31
C ASP A 64 -9.60 7.39 3.75
N VAL A 65 -8.88 8.44 4.18
CA VAL A 65 -9.11 9.10 5.48
C VAL A 65 -10.52 9.68 5.54
N GLU A 66 -10.95 10.40 4.52
CA GLU A 66 -12.30 10.96 4.46
C GLU A 66 -13.38 9.89 4.46
N ALA A 67 -13.17 8.78 3.75
CA ALA A 67 -14.07 7.64 3.76
C ALA A 67 -14.19 7.01 5.16
N ASN A 68 -13.07 6.86 5.87
CA ASN A 68 -13.04 6.36 7.24
C ASN A 68 -13.80 7.29 8.19
N VAL A 69 -13.56 8.60 8.10
CA VAL A 69 -14.26 9.60 8.93
C VAL A 69 -15.76 9.59 8.65
N ARG A 70 -16.20 9.54 7.38
CA ARG A 70 -17.62 9.41 7.02
C ARG A 70 -18.25 8.15 7.63
N LYS A 71 -17.55 7.01 7.56
CA LYS A 71 -18.00 5.75 8.17
C LYS A 71 -18.24 5.93 9.67
N VAL A 72 -17.30 6.51 10.41
CA VAL A 72 -17.46 6.76 11.85
C VAL A 72 -18.63 7.70 12.15
N LYS A 73 -18.74 8.81 11.41
CA LYS A 73 -19.87 9.75 11.54
C LYS A 73 -21.22 9.04 11.38
N SER A 74 -21.35 8.19 10.36
CA SER A 74 -22.58 7.41 10.13
C SER A 74 -22.89 6.42 11.27
N LEU A 75 -21.88 5.80 11.88
CA LEU A 75 -22.05 4.90 13.02
C LEU A 75 -22.55 5.66 14.27
N MET A 76 -22.06 6.88 14.49
CA MET A 76 -22.48 7.73 15.61
C MET A 76 -23.93 8.19 15.45
N GLN A 77 -24.38 8.48 14.22
CA GLN A 77 -25.75 8.94 13.94
C GLN A 77 -26.81 7.84 14.19
N ARG A 78 -26.47 6.57 14.00
CA ARG A 78 -27.39 5.43 14.22
C ARG A 78 -27.75 5.16 15.68
N ARG A 79 -27.08 5.80 16.65
CA ARG A 79 -27.28 5.56 18.09
C ARG A 79 -28.01 6.73 18.73
N HIS A 80 -29.05 6.46 19.51
CA HIS A 80 -29.88 7.50 20.17
C HIS A 80 -29.31 7.99 21.50
N ASN A 81 -28.52 7.18 22.21
CA ASN A 81 -27.95 7.53 23.51
C ASN A 81 -26.55 8.18 23.37
N PRO A 82 -26.30 9.38 23.95
CA PRO A 82 -25.00 10.05 23.92
C PRO A 82 -23.81 9.21 24.41
N CYS A 83 -23.95 8.47 25.51
CA CYS A 83 -22.89 7.59 26.03
C CYS A 83 -22.53 6.48 25.02
N MET A 84 -23.54 5.96 24.32
CA MET A 84 -23.33 4.93 23.30
C MET A 84 -22.65 5.46 22.03
N ARG A 85 -22.80 6.75 21.71
CA ARG A 85 -22.07 7.43 20.63
C ARG A 85 -20.60 7.61 21.00
N GLU A 86 -20.34 8.12 22.20
CA GLU A 86 -18.99 8.32 22.71
C GLU A 86 -18.22 6.99 22.78
N LYS A 87 -18.84 5.93 23.32
CA LYS A 87 -18.23 4.59 23.36
C LYS A 87 -17.90 4.07 21.95
N SER A 88 -18.73 4.35 20.95
CA SER A 88 -18.47 3.92 19.56
C SER A 88 -17.27 4.63 18.97
N LEU A 89 -17.19 5.95 19.16
CA LEU A 89 -16.04 6.73 18.71
C LEU A 89 -14.76 6.23 19.37
N ARG A 90 -14.81 6.02 20.70
CA ARG A 90 -13.69 5.49 21.47
C ARG A 90 -13.20 4.15 20.92
N CYS A 91 -14.08 3.18 20.69
CA CYS A 91 -13.69 1.89 20.12
C CYS A 91 -13.01 2.01 18.74
N VAL A 92 -13.45 2.96 17.90
CA VAL A 92 -12.79 3.18 16.60
C VAL A 92 -11.44 3.84 16.76
N VAL A 93 -11.31 4.81 17.68
CA VAL A 93 -10.01 5.42 18.02
C VAL A 93 -9.05 4.35 18.54
N ASP A 94 -9.47 3.53 19.51
CA ASP A 94 -8.68 2.45 20.09
C ASP A 94 -8.20 1.46 19.01
N TYR A 95 -9.04 1.16 18.01
CA TYR A 95 -8.66 0.34 16.86
C TYR A 95 -7.50 0.98 16.07
N TYR A 96 -7.63 2.23 15.63
CA TYR A 96 -6.57 2.90 14.86
C TYR A 96 -5.29 3.11 15.67
N GLU A 97 -5.40 3.39 16.97
CA GLU A 97 -4.24 3.47 17.87
C GLU A 97 -3.53 2.12 18.02
N THR A 98 -4.29 1.04 18.13
CA THR A 98 -3.75 -0.32 18.15
C THR A 98 -3.03 -0.65 16.83
N GLN A 99 -3.64 -0.29 15.69
CA GLN A 99 -3.00 -0.46 14.38
C GLN A 99 -1.73 0.39 14.24
N ARG A 100 -1.73 1.63 14.73
CA ARG A 100 -0.54 2.49 14.79
C ARG A 100 0.57 1.83 15.59
N ARG A 101 0.27 1.37 16.81
CA ARG A 101 1.24 0.68 17.69
C ARG A 101 1.78 -0.60 17.06
N LEU A 102 0.91 -1.38 16.41
CA LEU A 102 1.31 -2.58 15.67
C LEU A 102 2.30 -2.23 14.56
N ALA A 103 1.98 -1.23 13.72
CA ALA A 103 2.83 -0.77 12.65
C ALA A 103 4.18 -0.27 13.17
N GLU A 104 4.19 0.64 14.15
CA GLU A 104 5.41 1.17 14.78
C GLU A 104 6.30 0.06 15.37
N THR A 105 5.69 -0.89 16.10
CA THR A 105 6.43 -2.01 16.72
C THR A 105 7.00 -2.94 15.65
N THR A 106 6.24 -3.19 14.58
CA THR A 106 6.68 -4.00 13.45
C THR A 106 7.85 -3.35 12.73
N LEU A 107 7.76 -2.04 12.45
CA LEU A 107 8.84 -1.28 11.82
C LEU A 107 10.14 -1.32 12.64
N ARG A 108 10.06 -1.20 13.97
CA ARG A 108 11.23 -1.36 14.85
C ARG A 108 11.89 -2.73 14.70
N LYS A 109 11.10 -3.82 14.63
CA LYS A 109 11.63 -5.18 14.43
C LYS A 109 12.23 -5.38 13.05
N LEU A 110 11.58 -4.86 12.00
CA LEU A 110 12.09 -4.92 10.63
C LEU A 110 13.41 -4.16 10.46
N ALA A 111 13.57 -3.02 11.15
CA ALA A 111 14.81 -2.25 11.13
C ALA A 111 16.03 -3.06 11.63
N VAL A 112 15.85 -3.90 12.64
CA VAL A 112 16.89 -4.82 13.13
C VAL A 112 17.27 -5.83 12.05
N LEU A 113 16.28 -6.49 11.43
CA LEU A 113 16.51 -7.44 10.34
C LEU A 113 17.25 -6.79 9.17
N TYR A 114 16.84 -5.57 8.78
CA TYR A 114 17.50 -4.84 7.71
C TYR A 114 18.97 -4.49 8.05
N GLY A 115 19.27 -4.15 9.30
CA GLY A 115 20.64 -3.93 9.77
C GLY A 115 21.54 -5.16 9.62
N HIS A 116 21.01 -6.35 9.88
CA HIS A 116 21.72 -7.62 9.68
C HIS A 116 21.96 -7.91 8.18
N THR A 117 20.95 -7.75 7.33
CA THR A 117 21.06 -8.01 5.88
C THR A 117 21.95 -7.00 5.18
N ALA A 118 21.91 -5.72 5.56
CA ALA A 118 22.76 -4.67 4.99
C ALA A 118 24.26 -4.90 5.30
N THR A 119 24.56 -5.55 6.42
CA THR A 119 25.94 -5.92 6.79
C THR A 119 26.44 -7.09 5.95
N SER A 120 25.58 -8.05 5.61
CA SER A 120 25.89 -9.15 4.68
C SER A 120 26.14 -8.70 3.24
N CYS A 121 25.39 -7.71 2.73
CA CYS A 121 25.58 -7.22 1.36
C CYS A 121 26.89 -6.45 1.14
N ARG A 122 27.47 -5.85 2.18
CA ARG A 122 28.74 -5.11 2.07
C ARG A 122 29.95 -6.02 1.77
N GLY A 123 29.81 -7.34 1.91
CA GLY A 123 30.84 -8.33 1.58
C GLY A 123 30.79 -8.89 0.15
N ALA A 124 29.74 -8.60 -0.63
CA ALA A 124 29.62 -9.05 -2.01
C ALA A 124 30.18 -7.97 -2.96
N GLY A 125 31.44 -8.13 -3.35
CA GLY A 125 32.21 -7.15 -4.11
C GLY A 125 31.55 -6.67 -5.41
N ARG A 126 31.70 -5.36 -5.67
CA ARG A 126 31.48 -4.77 -6.99
C ARG A 126 32.58 -5.25 -7.93
N THR A 127 32.28 -6.08 -8.92
CA THR A 127 33.11 -6.13 -10.13
C THR A 127 32.87 -4.86 -10.95
N PRO A 128 33.91 -4.13 -11.38
CA PRO A 128 33.75 -2.92 -12.16
C PRO A 128 33.21 -3.28 -13.56
N GLN A 129 32.04 -2.75 -13.92
CA GLN A 129 31.53 -2.81 -15.29
C GLN A 129 32.46 -1.98 -16.19
N LYS A 130 33.18 -2.68 -17.08
CA LYS A 130 33.95 -2.07 -18.17
C LYS A 130 33.01 -1.26 -19.05
N LYS A 131 33.22 0.05 -19.13
CA LYS A 131 32.68 0.89 -20.22
C LYS A 131 33.46 0.54 -21.49
N LYS A 132 32.76 0.10 -22.53
CA LYS A 132 33.24 0.11 -23.91
C LYS A 132 32.88 1.46 -24.54
#